data_AF-A0A840YIY9-F1
#
_entry.id   AF-A0A840YIY9-F1
#
_cell.length_a   1.000
_cell.length_b   1.000
_cell.length_c   1.000
_cell.angle_alpha   90.00
_cell.angle_beta   90.00
_cell.angle_gamma   90.00
#
_symmetry.space_group_name_H-M   'P 1'
#
loop_
_entity.id
_entity.type
_entity.pdbx_description
1 polymer ?
#
loop_
_entity_poly.entity_id
_entity_poly.type
_entity_poly.pdbx_seq_one_letter_code
_entity_poly.pdbx_strand_id
1 'polypeptide(L)'
;MNATKAGSGLLLLDLDGVVVFESGPPLLEALEILRLHDGLTTLLDGLDMPVVVLTHRSRREAAQILQAAGVEVSRLGGIMAAEELLRAGLKHGGVAGVVRHGLRKSWILPLIEERFGISRKDIAFIDDRLENLQDLLAHGLGLALHAPSDVVTARRALVSFDFAEALERIAEWREGRLGGGIVALPAREYSVLEWRRTGLHTRRQGRHVFNMARRVGRAMRETLRLKRAS
;
A
#
# COMPACT_ATOMS: atom_id res chain seq x y z
N MET A 1 -24.32 27.35 -14.34
CA MET A 1 -23.44 26.92 -15.45
C MET A 1 -22.54 25.81 -14.92
N ASN A 2 -22.84 24.56 -15.26
CA ASN A 2 -22.10 23.40 -14.79
C ASN A 2 -20.92 23.15 -15.74
N ALA A 3 -19.72 23.56 -15.33
CA ALA A 3 -18.51 22.99 -15.89
C ALA A 3 -18.45 21.53 -15.45
N THR A 4 -18.47 20.61 -16.40
CA THR A 4 -18.08 19.21 -16.20
C THR A 4 -16.65 19.19 -15.63
N LYS A 5 -16.54 19.06 -14.31
CA LYS A 5 -15.28 18.92 -13.57
C LYS A 5 -14.49 17.77 -14.17
N ALA A 6 -13.26 18.03 -14.64
CA ALA A 6 -12.27 16.98 -14.83
C ALA A 6 -12.27 16.08 -13.59
N GLY A 7 -12.47 14.77 -13.81
CA GLY A 7 -13.02 13.84 -12.82
C GLY A 7 -12.22 13.75 -11.54
N SER A 8 -12.87 14.03 -10.40
CA SER A 8 -12.29 13.90 -9.06
C SER A 8 -12.01 12.42 -8.75
N GLY A 9 -10.75 12.01 -8.87
CA GLY A 9 -10.29 10.68 -8.45
C GLY A 9 -9.50 10.74 -7.14
N LEU A 10 -9.16 9.58 -6.58
CA LEU A 10 -8.24 9.46 -5.46
C LEU A 10 -7.27 8.31 -5.69
N LEU A 11 -5.99 8.54 -5.38
CA LEU A 11 -4.97 7.50 -5.44
C LEU A 11 -4.69 6.98 -4.02
N LEU A 12 -4.87 5.68 -3.84
CA LEU A 12 -4.38 4.95 -2.69
C LEU A 12 -3.04 4.28 -3.04
N LEU A 13 -2.10 4.31 -2.10
CA LEU A 13 -0.82 3.62 -2.20
C LEU A 13 -0.62 2.70 -1.01
N ASP A 14 -0.26 1.43 -1.23
CA ASP A 14 0.40 0.69 -0.17
C ASP A 14 1.75 1.33 0.16
N LEU A 15 2.24 1.07 1.36
CA LEU A 15 3.55 1.53 1.80
C LEU A 15 4.64 0.52 1.42
N ASP A 16 4.48 -0.71 1.91
CA ASP A 16 5.42 -1.80 1.69
C ASP A 16 5.22 -2.37 0.28
N GLY A 17 6.31 -2.66 -0.44
CA GLY A 17 6.28 -3.18 -1.82
C GLY A 17 5.89 -2.16 -2.89
N VAL A 18 5.39 -0.98 -2.50
CA VAL A 18 4.94 0.07 -3.42
C VAL A 18 5.73 1.36 -3.29
N VAL A 19 5.93 1.89 -2.07
CA VAL A 19 6.74 3.10 -1.83
C VAL A 19 8.12 2.73 -1.31
N VAL A 20 8.18 1.75 -0.42
CA VAL A 20 9.41 1.24 0.18
C VAL A 20 9.46 -0.28 0.15
N PHE A 21 10.65 -0.83 0.35
CA PHE A 21 10.87 -2.26 0.50
C PHE A 21 11.70 -2.55 1.75
N GLU A 22 11.26 -3.46 2.60
CA GLU A 22 12.03 -3.89 3.77
C GLU A 22 12.89 -5.09 3.41
N SER A 23 14.22 -4.93 3.46
CA SER A 23 15.18 -5.98 3.11
C SER A 23 16.17 -6.24 4.23
N GLY A 24 16.73 -7.44 4.28
CA GLY A 24 17.72 -7.89 5.26
C GLY A 24 18.62 -8.97 4.69
N PRO A 25 19.30 -9.77 5.53
CA PRO A 25 20.15 -10.85 5.05
C PRO A 25 19.36 -11.86 4.19
N PRO A 26 19.91 -12.35 3.06
CA PRO A 26 21.31 -12.20 2.61
C PRO A 26 21.59 -10.96 1.74
N LEU A 27 20.58 -10.16 1.39
CA LEU A 27 20.76 -8.99 0.52
C LEU A 27 21.50 -7.85 1.22
N LEU A 28 21.16 -7.60 2.49
CA LEU A 28 21.75 -6.57 3.34
C LEU A 28 22.28 -7.20 4.63
N GLU A 29 23.29 -6.60 5.25
CA GLU A 29 23.84 -7.09 6.52
C GLU A 29 22.82 -6.95 7.68
N ALA A 30 21.93 -5.97 7.60
CA ALA A 30 20.92 -5.67 8.60
C ALA A 30 19.56 -5.39 7.95
N LEU A 31 18.49 -5.59 8.72
CA LEU A 31 17.14 -5.25 8.31
C LEU A 31 17.01 -3.73 8.16
N GLU A 32 16.61 -3.28 6.98
CA GLU A 32 16.56 -1.88 6.60
C GLU A 32 15.42 -1.61 5.61
N ILE A 33 14.85 -0.42 5.70
CA ILE A 33 13.90 0.10 4.70
C ILE A 33 14.67 0.70 3.53
N LEU A 34 14.33 0.26 2.32
CA LEU A 34 14.85 0.76 1.05
C LEU A 34 13.77 1.60 0.37
N ARG A 35 14.18 2.69 -0.26
CA ARG A 35 13.30 3.49 -1.11
C ARG A 35 13.18 2.82 -2.48
N LEU A 36 11.95 2.71 -3.02
CA LEU A 36 11.72 2.08 -4.32
C LEU A 36 11.90 3.03 -5.51
N HIS A 37 11.42 4.27 -5.37
CA HIS A 37 11.28 5.19 -6.51
C HIS A 37 12.05 6.49 -6.30
N ASP A 38 13.06 6.73 -7.13
CA ASP A 38 13.69 8.05 -7.22
C ASP A 38 12.69 9.08 -7.77
N GLY A 39 12.74 10.32 -7.25
CA GLY A 39 11.80 11.37 -7.66
C GLY A 39 10.32 11.17 -7.28
N LEU A 40 9.95 10.16 -6.47
CA LEU A 40 8.55 9.91 -6.07
C LEU A 40 7.80 11.18 -5.65
N THR A 41 8.39 12.04 -4.82
CA THR A 41 7.76 13.29 -4.38
C THR A 41 7.38 14.19 -5.55
N THR A 42 8.27 14.36 -6.53
CA THR A 42 7.99 15.13 -7.74
C THR A 42 6.87 14.51 -8.58
N LEU A 43 6.82 13.18 -8.67
CA LEU A 43 5.73 12.49 -9.37
C LEU A 43 4.39 12.68 -8.64
N LEU A 44 4.37 12.60 -7.31
CA LEU A 44 3.17 12.81 -6.51
C LEU A 44 2.68 14.26 -6.56
N ASP A 45 3.60 15.23 -6.57
CA ASP A 45 3.28 16.67 -6.67
C ASP A 45 2.63 17.03 -8.01
N GLY A 46 2.94 16.28 -9.07
CA GLY A 46 2.37 16.48 -10.40
C GLY A 46 0.94 15.99 -10.56
N LEU A 47 0.38 15.30 -9.55
CA LEU A 47 -0.97 14.75 -9.62
C LEU A 47 -2.02 15.78 -9.28
N ASP A 48 -3.08 15.82 -10.10
CA ASP A 48 -4.28 16.64 -9.89
C ASP A 48 -5.30 15.96 -8.94
N MET A 49 -4.87 14.94 -8.18
CA MET A 49 -5.73 14.16 -7.30
C MET A 49 -5.09 13.95 -5.91
N PRO A 50 -5.90 13.82 -4.84
CA PRO A 50 -5.38 13.46 -3.53
C PRO A 50 -4.71 12.09 -3.54
N VAL A 51 -3.55 11.99 -2.88
CA VAL A 51 -2.83 10.74 -2.65
C VAL A 51 -2.92 10.37 -1.17
N VAL A 52 -3.32 9.13 -0.89
CA VAL A 52 -3.47 8.62 0.48
C VAL A 52 -2.68 7.33 0.62
N VAL A 53 -1.87 7.22 1.67
CA VAL A 53 -1.16 5.96 1.97
C VAL A 53 -2.05 5.07 2.81
N LEU A 54 -2.27 3.83 2.37
CA LEU A 54 -3.08 2.81 3.04
C LEU A 54 -2.20 1.64 3.47
N THR A 55 -1.91 1.53 4.76
CA THR A 55 -0.97 0.55 5.29
C THR A 55 -1.46 -0.10 6.57
N HIS A 56 -0.97 -1.31 6.83
CA HIS A 56 -1.14 -2.00 8.11
C HIS A 56 -0.04 -1.67 9.13
N ARG A 57 0.90 -0.75 8.82
CA ARG A 57 1.81 -0.17 9.81
C ARG A 57 1.06 0.84 10.68
N SER A 58 1.62 1.15 11.85
CA SER A 58 1.06 2.24 12.68
C SER A 58 1.24 3.59 11.99
N ARG A 59 0.35 4.56 12.24
CA ARG A 59 0.43 5.89 11.63
C ARG A 59 1.80 6.55 11.84
N ARG A 60 2.35 6.43 13.06
CA ARG A 60 3.65 7.01 13.42
C ARG A 60 4.79 6.36 12.62
N GLU A 61 4.78 5.04 12.53
CA GLU A 61 5.80 4.28 11.78
C GLU A 61 5.72 4.59 10.28
N ALA A 62 4.50 4.61 9.71
CA ALA A 62 4.28 4.94 8.32
C ALA A 62 4.81 6.35 7.99
N ALA A 63 4.53 7.34 8.83
CA ALA A 63 5.05 8.70 8.66
C ALA A 63 6.59 8.76 8.68
N GLN A 64 7.23 8.02 9.58
CA GLN A 64 8.70 7.93 9.65
C GLN A 64 9.30 7.28 8.40
N ILE A 65 8.68 6.21 7.91
CA ILE A 65 9.10 5.52 6.69
C ILE A 65 8.96 6.45 5.47
N LEU A 66 7.81 7.12 5.34
CA LEU A 66 7.56 8.05 4.24
C LEU A 66 8.58 9.21 4.24
N GLN A 67 8.85 9.78 5.41
CA GLN A 67 9.87 10.81 5.56
C GLN A 67 11.27 10.29 5.15
N ALA A 68 11.63 9.07 5.57
CA ALA A 68 12.91 8.46 5.21
C ALA A 68 13.00 8.11 3.72
N ALA A 69 11.87 7.84 3.06
CA ALA A 69 11.75 7.70 1.61
C ALA A 69 11.76 9.05 0.85
N GLY A 70 11.82 10.19 1.56
CA GLY A 70 11.82 11.53 0.99
C GLY A 70 10.43 12.06 0.64
N VAL A 71 9.36 11.42 1.10
CA VAL A 71 7.97 11.84 0.88
C VAL A 71 7.54 12.77 2.00
N GLU A 72 7.14 13.99 1.65
CA GLU A 72 6.58 14.96 2.59
C GLU A 72 5.14 14.59 2.97
N VAL A 73 4.94 14.09 4.19
CA VAL A 73 3.61 13.63 4.67
C VAL A 73 2.55 14.72 4.61
N SER A 74 2.92 16.00 4.74
CA SER A 74 2.03 17.15 4.64
C SER A 74 1.41 17.34 3.26
N ARG A 75 2.01 16.76 2.21
CA ARG A 75 1.48 16.82 0.84
C ARG A 75 0.50 15.70 0.52
N LEU A 76 0.44 14.68 1.37
CA LEU A 76 -0.53 13.59 1.23
C LEU A 76 -1.91 14.03 1.73
N GLY A 77 -2.97 13.54 1.09
CA GLY A 77 -4.35 13.67 1.59
C GLY A 77 -4.57 12.94 2.93
N GLY A 78 -3.68 12.00 3.27
CA GLY A 78 -3.59 11.40 4.59
C GLY A 78 -2.85 10.06 4.61
N ILE A 79 -2.69 9.53 5.82
CA ILE A 79 -2.27 8.15 6.07
C ILE A 79 -3.45 7.44 6.72
N MET A 80 -3.89 6.35 6.09
CA MET A 80 -4.86 5.38 6.61
C MET A 80 -4.08 4.16 7.10
N ALA A 81 -3.81 4.14 8.39
CA ALA A 81 -2.91 3.19 9.03
C ALA A 81 -3.69 2.06 9.71
N ALA A 82 -2.96 1.18 10.42
CA ALA A 82 -3.54 0.08 11.19
C ALA A 82 -4.65 0.53 12.16
N GLU A 83 -4.51 1.71 12.75
CA GLU A 83 -5.48 2.29 13.67
C GLU A 83 -6.82 2.59 12.98
N GLU A 84 -6.78 3.17 11.78
CA GLU A 84 -8.00 3.43 10.98
C GLU A 84 -8.60 2.14 10.46
N LEU A 85 -7.77 1.19 10.00
CA LEU A 85 -8.22 -0.13 9.57
C LEU A 85 -8.92 -0.90 10.71
N LEU A 86 -8.40 -0.81 11.94
CA LEU A 86 -9.03 -1.41 13.10
C LEU A 86 -10.37 -0.76 13.42
N ARG A 87 -10.44 0.58 13.43
CA ARG A 87 -11.70 1.31 13.66
C ARG A 87 -12.74 0.96 12.60
N ALA A 88 -12.33 0.93 11.33
CA ALA A 88 -13.18 0.54 10.21
C ALA A 88 -13.66 -0.91 10.34
N GLY A 89 -12.74 -1.82 10.68
CA GLY A 89 -13.03 -3.23 10.91
C GLY A 89 -14.00 -3.46 12.05
N LEU A 90 -13.87 -2.73 13.16
CA LEU A 90 -14.82 -2.80 14.27
C LEU A 90 -16.19 -2.23 13.87
N LYS A 91 -16.22 -1.10 13.14
CA LYS A 91 -17.47 -0.45 12.69
C LYS A 91 -18.24 -1.31 11.68
N HIS A 92 -17.55 -1.96 10.74
CA HIS A 92 -18.18 -2.62 9.60
C HIS A 92 -18.17 -4.15 9.67
N GLY A 93 -17.14 -4.75 10.28
CA GLY A 93 -17.01 -6.21 10.45
C GLY A 93 -17.29 -6.70 11.87
N GLY A 94 -17.38 -5.80 12.85
CA GLY A 94 -17.48 -6.14 14.27
C GLY A 94 -16.21 -6.84 14.81
N VAL A 95 -16.21 -7.09 16.12
CA VAL A 95 -15.08 -7.77 16.79
C VAL A 95 -14.84 -9.16 16.20
N ALA A 96 -15.91 -9.93 15.97
CA ALA A 96 -15.81 -11.28 15.40
C ALA A 96 -15.22 -11.27 13.99
N GLY A 97 -15.54 -10.28 13.15
CA GLY A 97 -14.97 -10.13 11.82
C GLY A 97 -13.48 -9.82 11.85
N VAL A 98 -13.05 -8.90 12.72
CA VAL A 98 -11.64 -8.56 12.93
C VAL A 98 -10.83 -9.78 13.40
N VAL A 99 -11.37 -10.56 14.34
CA VAL A 99 -10.68 -11.76 14.86
C VAL A 99 -10.56 -12.85 13.78
N ARG A 100 -11.65 -13.12 13.03
CA ARG A 100 -11.67 -14.19 12.03
C ARG A 100 -10.87 -13.88 10.78
N HIS A 101 -10.95 -12.65 10.28
CA HIS A 101 -10.39 -12.27 8.97
C HIS A 101 -9.13 -11.41 9.08
N GLY A 102 -8.76 -10.97 10.29
CA GLY A 102 -7.70 -9.97 10.47
C GLY A 102 -8.12 -8.58 9.98
N LEU A 103 -7.18 -7.64 9.93
CA LEU A 103 -7.43 -6.29 9.41
C LEU A 103 -7.38 -6.31 7.88
N ARG A 104 -8.52 -6.10 7.22
CA ARG A 104 -8.62 -6.02 5.74
C ARG A 104 -8.57 -4.58 5.28
N LYS A 105 -7.87 -4.33 4.17
CA LYS A 105 -7.81 -3.00 3.55
C LYS A 105 -9.16 -2.54 3.00
N SER A 106 -9.98 -3.47 2.49
CA SER A 106 -11.33 -3.19 1.98
C SER A 106 -12.25 -2.47 2.96
N TRP A 107 -12.06 -2.66 4.27
CA TRP A 107 -12.87 -2.00 5.29
C TRP A 107 -12.71 -0.48 5.33
N ILE A 108 -11.62 0.06 4.78
CA ILE A 108 -11.40 1.51 4.77
C ILE A 108 -12.29 2.24 3.75
N LEU A 109 -12.78 1.56 2.70
CA LEU A 109 -13.44 2.23 1.58
C LEU A 109 -14.60 3.14 2.02
N PRO A 110 -15.54 2.74 2.89
CA PRO A 110 -16.61 3.64 3.34
C PRO A 110 -16.08 4.90 4.06
N LEU A 111 -14.99 4.77 4.83
CA LEU A 111 -14.38 5.92 5.51
C LEU A 111 -13.68 6.87 4.53
N ILE A 112 -13.10 6.35 3.45
CA ILE A 112 -12.51 7.17 2.40
C ILE A 112 -13.62 7.95 1.66
N GLU A 113 -14.71 7.28 1.31
CA GLU A 113 -15.85 7.94 0.66
C GLU A 113 -16.41 9.07 1.54
N GLU A 114 -16.61 8.81 2.83
CA GLU A 114 -17.07 9.81 3.81
C GLU A 114 -16.09 10.98 3.94
N ARG A 115 -14.78 10.70 4.06
CA ARG A 115 -13.77 11.72 4.31
C ARG A 115 -13.46 12.59 3.09
N PHE A 116 -13.41 12.01 1.90
CA PHE A 116 -12.98 12.71 0.69
C PHE A 116 -14.14 13.07 -0.25
N GLY A 117 -15.35 12.55 -0.02
CA GLY A 117 -16.49 12.77 -0.90
C GLY A 117 -16.31 12.16 -2.29
N ILE A 118 -15.47 11.14 -2.41
CA ILE A 118 -15.12 10.45 -3.66
C ILE A 118 -15.72 9.06 -3.62
N SER A 119 -16.44 8.66 -4.66
CA SER A 119 -16.99 7.30 -4.73
C SER A 119 -15.86 6.29 -4.89
N ARG A 120 -15.96 5.13 -4.25
CA ARG A 120 -14.96 4.06 -4.35
C ARG A 120 -14.66 3.59 -5.78
N LYS A 121 -15.61 3.76 -6.70
CA LYS A 121 -15.45 3.47 -8.13
C LYS A 121 -14.49 4.45 -8.83
N ASP A 122 -14.22 5.60 -8.21
CA ASP A 122 -13.34 6.67 -8.68
C ASP A 122 -12.02 6.67 -7.88
N ILE A 123 -11.68 5.53 -7.26
CA ILE A 123 -10.43 5.31 -6.53
C ILE A 123 -9.55 4.31 -7.29
N ALA A 124 -8.28 4.68 -7.47
CA ALA A 124 -7.22 3.79 -7.89
C ALA A 124 -6.41 3.33 -6.67
N PHE A 125 -5.94 2.08 -6.65
CA PHE A 125 -5.07 1.56 -5.59
C PHE A 125 -3.89 0.79 -6.15
N ILE A 126 -2.69 1.06 -5.64
CA ILE A 126 -1.46 0.31 -5.94
C ILE A 126 -1.08 -0.52 -4.71
N ASP A 127 -0.93 -1.83 -4.87
CA ASP A 127 -0.55 -2.79 -3.82
C ASP A 127 0.29 -3.93 -4.43
N ASP A 128 1.21 -4.49 -3.67
CA ASP A 128 2.02 -5.62 -4.12
C ASP A 128 1.35 -6.98 -3.87
N ARG A 129 0.29 -7.02 -3.05
CA ARG A 129 -0.43 -8.23 -2.69
C ARG A 129 -1.74 -8.35 -3.46
N LEU A 130 -1.77 -9.30 -4.38
CA LEU A 130 -2.93 -9.57 -5.24
C LEU A 130 -4.22 -9.81 -4.44
N GLU A 131 -4.15 -10.45 -3.27
CA GLU A 131 -5.32 -10.70 -2.43
C GLU A 131 -5.94 -9.42 -1.85
N ASN A 132 -5.14 -8.38 -1.59
CA ASN A 132 -5.66 -7.08 -1.14
C ASN A 132 -6.44 -6.40 -2.27
N LEU A 133 -5.91 -6.49 -3.50
CA LEU A 133 -6.50 -5.90 -4.69
C LEU A 133 -7.82 -6.57 -5.06
N GLN A 134 -7.84 -7.91 -5.08
CA GLN A 134 -9.06 -8.69 -5.32
C GLN A 134 -10.14 -8.35 -4.27
N ASP A 135 -9.74 -8.25 -3.01
CA ASP A 135 -10.65 -7.88 -1.93
C ASP A 135 -11.26 -6.48 -2.13
N LEU A 136 -10.43 -5.48 -2.44
CA LEU A 136 -10.89 -4.12 -2.66
C LEU A 136 -11.79 -3.97 -3.87
N LEU A 137 -11.49 -4.66 -4.98
CA LEU A 137 -12.35 -4.69 -6.17
C LEU A 137 -13.70 -5.34 -5.88
N ALA A 138 -13.73 -6.44 -5.13
CA ALA A 138 -14.97 -7.06 -4.70
C ALA A 138 -15.84 -6.13 -3.85
N HIS A 139 -15.23 -5.10 -3.25
CA HIS A 139 -15.93 -4.05 -2.49
C HIS A 139 -16.16 -2.75 -3.29
N GLY A 140 -15.91 -2.75 -4.61
CA GLY A 140 -16.26 -1.67 -5.52
C GLY A 140 -15.15 -0.67 -5.82
N LEU A 141 -13.88 -0.98 -5.50
CA LEU A 141 -12.74 -0.18 -5.97
C LEU A 141 -12.78 -0.03 -7.50
N GLY A 142 -12.44 1.15 -8.01
CA GLY A 142 -12.44 1.44 -9.45
C GLY A 142 -11.31 0.76 -10.21
N LEU A 143 -10.07 1.03 -9.82
CA LEU A 143 -8.86 0.49 -10.44
C LEU A 143 -7.92 -0.09 -9.40
N ALA A 144 -7.43 -1.30 -9.65
CA ALA A 144 -6.36 -1.94 -8.88
C ALA A 144 -5.13 -2.11 -9.77
N LEU A 145 -3.99 -1.60 -9.32
CA LEU A 145 -2.70 -1.80 -9.96
C LEU A 145 -1.87 -2.76 -9.10
N HIS A 146 -1.50 -3.90 -9.68
CA HIS A 146 -0.64 -4.88 -9.01
C HIS A 146 0.82 -4.52 -9.24
N ALA A 147 1.48 -4.10 -8.16
CA ALA A 147 2.90 -3.82 -8.14
C ALA A 147 3.70 -5.13 -7.99
N PRO A 148 4.59 -5.48 -8.93
CA PRO A 148 5.57 -6.52 -8.69
C PRO A 148 6.50 -6.10 -7.54
N SER A 149 6.81 -7.04 -6.66
CA SER A 149 7.66 -6.85 -5.47
C SER A 149 8.31 -8.19 -5.14
N ASP A 150 9.58 -8.36 -5.52
CA ASP A 150 10.32 -9.60 -5.29
C ASP A 150 11.84 -9.38 -5.16
N VAL A 151 12.55 -10.36 -4.64
CA VAL A 151 14.00 -10.35 -4.44
C VAL A 151 14.67 -11.40 -5.31
N VAL A 152 15.58 -10.96 -6.19
CA VAL A 152 16.45 -11.86 -6.96
C VAL A 152 17.78 -12.00 -6.25
N THR A 153 17.86 -12.95 -5.31
CA THR A 153 19.04 -13.17 -4.45
C THR A 153 20.32 -13.42 -5.24
N ALA A 154 20.25 -14.19 -6.33
CA ALA A 154 21.41 -14.52 -7.17
C ALA A 154 22.09 -13.30 -7.78
N ARG A 155 21.33 -12.24 -8.07
CA ARG A 155 21.82 -11.00 -8.68
C ARG A 155 21.89 -9.83 -7.71
N ARG A 156 21.50 -10.03 -6.45
CA ARG A 156 21.28 -8.95 -5.46
C ARG A 156 20.43 -7.82 -6.06
N ALA A 157 19.31 -8.18 -6.68
CA ALA A 157 18.40 -7.25 -7.31
C ALA A 157 17.01 -7.29 -6.64
N LEU A 158 16.29 -6.17 -6.69
CA LEU A 158 14.86 -6.11 -6.41
C LEU A 158 14.08 -6.06 -7.72
N VAL A 159 12.96 -6.77 -7.79
CA VAL A 159 11.93 -6.56 -8.79
C VAL A 159 10.92 -5.56 -8.23
N SER A 160 10.71 -4.46 -8.94
CA SER A 160 9.63 -3.49 -8.69
C SER A 160 9.04 -3.01 -10.01
N PHE A 161 8.43 -1.83 -10.03
CA PHE A 161 7.81 -1.22 -11.21
C PHE A 161 8.30 0.22 -11.43
N ASP A 162 7.92 0.83 -12.55
CA ASP A 162 8.10 2.26 -12.78
C ASP A 162 6.85 3.01 -12.33
N PHE A 163 7.01 3.92 -11.36
CA PHE A 163 5.89 4.69 -10.84
C PHE A 163 5.25 5.59 -11.91
N ALA A 164 6.03 6.11 -12.87
CA ALA A 164 5.48 6.93 -13.95
C ALA A 164 4.52 6.13 -14.84
N GLU A 165 4.87 4.87 -15.18
CA GLU A 165 3.97 3.98 -15.93
C GLU A 165 2.69 3.69 -15.15
N ALA A 166 2.75 3.56 -13.83
CA ALA A 166 1.57 3.39 -13.00
C ALA A 166 0.64 4.62 -13.08
N LEU A 167 1.20 5.83 -13.09
CA LEU A 167 0.43 7.06 -13.24
C LEU A 167 -0.20 7.18 -14.64
N GLU A 168 0.50 6.72 -15.69
CA GLU A 168 -0.07 6.63 -17.04
C GLU A 168 -1.30 5.72 -17.07
N ARG A 169 -1.25 4.55 -16.42
CA ARG A 169 -2.43 3.65 -16.31
C ARG A 169 -3.59 4.31 -15.57
N ILE A 170 -3.32 5.07 -14.52
CA ILE A 170 -4.35 5.81 -13.79
C ILE A 170 -4.97 6.89 -14.68
N ALA A 171 -4.16 7.61 -15.46
CA ALA A 171 -4.64 8.61 -16.41
C ALA A 171 -5.51 7.98 -17.50
N GLU A 172 -5.07 6.88 -18.11
CA GLU A 172 -5.83 6.11 -19.10
C GLU A 172 -7.19 5.67 -18.55
N TRP A 173 -7.24 5.21 -17.30
CA TRP A 173 -8.46 4.79 -16.64
C TRP A 173 -9.40 5.96 -16.36
N ARG A 174 -8.89 7.10 -15.88
CA ARG A 174 -9.69 8.31 -15.66
C ARG A 174 -10.28 8.89 -16.95
N GLU A 175 -9.58 8.72 -18.06
CA GLU A 175 -10.04 9.11 -19.40
C GLU A 175 -11.01 8.07 -20.02
N GLY A 176 -11.25 6.94 -19.35
CA GLY A 176 -12.09 5.85 -19.84
C GLY A 176 -11.45 5.00 -20.96
N ARG A 177 -10.16 5.19 -21.24
CA ARG A 177 -9.39 4.37 -22.19
C ARG A 177 -9.00 3.00 -21.61
N LEU A 178 -8.96 2.91 -20.28
CA LEU A 178 -8.75 1.67 -19.54
C LEU A 178 -9.97 1.38 -18.66
N GLY A 179 -10.49 0.15 -18.74
CA GLY A 179 -11.58 -0.30 -17.87
C GLY A 179 -11.14 -0.47 -16.41
N GLY A 180 -12.11 -0.60 -15.50
CA GLY A 180 -11.83 -0.99 -14.11
C GLY A 180 -11.37 -2.44 -14.00
N GLY A 181 -10.73 -2.80 -12.88
CA GLY A 181 -10.22 -4.15 -12.62
C GLY A 181 -8.79 -4.16 -12.10
N ILE A 182 -8.12 -5.33 -12.17
CA ILE A 182 -6.70 -5.49 -11.82
C ILE A 182 -5.86 -5.35 -13.08
N VAL A 183 -4.88 -4.44 -13.04
CA VAL A 183 -3.84 -4.31 -14.06
C VAL A 183 -2.50 -4.59 -13.43
N ALA A 184 -1.78 -5.59 -13.96
CA ALA A 184 -0.42 -5.87 -13.53
C ALA A 184 0.54 -4.83 -14.12
N LEU A 185 1.35 -4.22 -13.27
CA LEU A 185 2.39 -3.29 -13.70
C LEU A 185 3.59 -4.07 -14.24
N PRO A 186 4.28 -3.57 -15.29
CA PRO A 186 5.48 -4.20 -15.81
C PRO A 186 6.56 -4.31 -14.73
N ALA A 187 7.14 -5.51 -14.63
CA ALA A 187 8.26 -5.76 -13.73
C ALA A 187 9.55 -5.15 -14.27
N ARG A 188 10.29 -4.49 -13.39
CA ARG A 188 11.62 -3.94 -13.62
C ARG A 188 12.57 -4.41 -12.53
N GLU A 189 13.75 -4.85 -12.94
CA GLU A 189 14.84 -5.22 -12.02
C GLU A 189 15.68 -3.98 -11.68
N TYR A 190 15.95 -3.78 -10.40
CA TYR A 190 16.78 -2.73 -9.85
C TYR A 190 17.93 -3.35 -9.03
N SER A 191 19.15 -2.87 -9.23
CA SER A 191 20.29 -3.31 -8.43
C SER A 191 20.18 -2.83 -6.98
N VAL A 192 20.24 -3.74 -6.00
CA VAL A 192 20.17 -3.37 -4.56
C VAL A 192 21.39 -2.54 -4.15
N LEU A 193 22.54 -2.72 -4.83
CA LEU A 193 23.78 -1.99 -4.53
C LEU A 193 23.69 -0.50 -4.91
N GLU A 194 22.85 -0.17 -5.89
CA GLU A 194 22.64 1.20 -6.38
C GLU A 194 21.54 1.92 -5.60
N TRP A 195 20.82 1.20 -4.73
CA TRP A 195 19.63 1.74 -4.11
C TRP A 195 19.90 2.54 -2.83
N ARG A 196 19.14 3.63 -2.70
CA ARG A 196 19.29 4.59 -1.61
C ARG A 196 18.69 4.03 -0.33
N ARG A 197 19.56 3.35 0.41
CA ARG A 197 19.44 3.04 1.85
C ARG A 197 18.84 4.23 2.59
N THR A 198 17.73 4.01 3.29
CA THR A 198 17.08 5.08 4.07
C THR A 198 17.77 5.30 5.43
N GLY A 199 18.62 4.36 5.87
CA GLY A 199 19.22 4.35 7.21
C GLY A 199 18.23 3.95 8.32
N LEU A 200 16.97 3.67 7.99
CA LEU A 200 15.96 3.27 8.95
C LEU A 200 16.01 1.76 9.20
N HIS A 201 16.54 1.37 10.37
CA HIS A 201 16.60 -0.01 10.82
C HIS A 201 15.40 -0.38 11.71
N THR A 202 14.59 -1.34 11.26
CA THR A 202 13.35 -1.76 11.95
C THR A 202 13.59 -2.62 13.20
N ARG A 203 14.81 -3.13 13.44
CA ARG A 203 15.15 -3.90 14.65
C ARG A 203 15.06 -3.10 15.96
N ARG A 204 15.17 -1.75 15.93
CA ARG A 204 15.18 -0.93 17.15
C ARG A 204 13.82 -0.37 17.60
N GLN A 205 12.75 -0.56 16.83
CA GLN A 205 11.42 0.01 17.15
C GLN A 205 10.31 -1.02 17.43
N GLY A 206 10.67 -2.31 17.55
CA GLY A 206 9.75 -3.45 17.65
C GLY A 206 8.85 -3.57 18.89
N ARG A 207 8.70 -2.52 19.71
CA ARG A 207 7.79 -2.50 20.89
C ARG A 207 6.48 -1.78 20.61
N HIS A 208 5.88 -1.99 19.43
CA HIS A 208 4.53 -1.51 19.13
C HIS A 208 3.52 -2.66 19.21
N VAL A 209 2.42 -2.43 19.94
CA VAL A 209 1.35 -3.40 20.20
C VAL A 209 0.81 -4.02 18.90
N PHE A 210 0.80 -3.24 17.81
CA PHE A 210 0.36 -3.68 16.49
C PHE A 210 1.28 -4.73 15.83
N ASN A 211 2.60 -4.67 16.06
CA ASN A 211 3.53 -5.68 15.54
C ASN A 211 3.40 -7.00 16.31
N MET A 212 3.15 -6.91 17.61
CA MET A 212 2.81 -8.06 18.45
C MET A 212 1.46 -8.67 18.03
N ALA A 213 0.43 -7.85 17.81
CA ALA A 213 -0.87 -8.30 17.32
C ALA A 213 -0.79 -8.92 15.90
N ARG A 214 0.06 -8.40 15.00
CA ARG A 214 0.32 -9.00 13.67
C ARG A 214 1.05 -10.34 13.78
N ARG A 215 1.98 -10.52 14.74
CA ARG A 215 2.63 -11.82 15.00
C ARG A 215 1.65 -12.83 15.60
N VAL A 216 0.93 -12.44 16.65
CA VAL A 216 -0.06 -13.31 17.32
C VAL A 216 -1.16 -13.71 16.35
N GLY A 217 -1.69 -12.75 15.56
CA GLY A 217 -2.70 -13.03 14.55
C GLY A 217 -2.20 -13.93 13.41
N ARG A 218 -0.92 -13.84 13.00
CA ARG A 218 -0.33 -14.78 12.04
C ARG A 218 -0.23 -16.19 12.62
N ALA A 219 0.31 -16.33 13.83
CA ALA A 219 0.47 -17.63 14.49
C ALA A 219 -0.89 -18.32 14.75
N MET A 220 -1.92 -17.57 15.17
CA MET A 220 -3.27 -18.14 15.36
C MET A 220 -3.90 -18.60 14.04
N ARG A 221 -3.70 -17.85 12.94
CA ARG A 221 -4.21 -18.23 11.61
C ARG A 221 -3.51 -19.45 11.03
N GLU A 222 -2.20 -19.58 11.22
CA GLU A 222 -1.45 -20.79 10.85
C GLU A 222 -1.98 -22.01 11.61
N THR A 223 -2.18 -21.87 12.93
CA THR A 223 -2.74 -22.95 13.77
C THR A 223 -4.15 -23.38 13.32
N LEU A 224 -5.01 -22.42 12.95
CA LEU A 224 -6.37 -22.71 12.45
C LEU A 224 -6.38 -23.32 11.04
N ARG A 225 -5.42 -22.96 10.18
CA ARG A 225 -5.22 -23.59 8.87
C ARG A 225 -4.78 -25.05 9.01
N LEU A 226 -3.83 -25.32 9.92
CA LEU A 226 -3.34 -26.67 10.20
C LEU A 226 -4.47 -27.59 10.71
N LYS A 227 -5.34 -27.09 11.59
CA LYS A 227 -6.51 -27.84 12.10
C LYS A 227 -7.62 -28.11 11.09
N ARG A 228 -7.64 -27.42 9.94
CA ARG A 228 -8.60 -27.65 8.84
C ARG A 228 -8.06 -28.59 7.76
N ALA A 229 -6.76 -28.83 7.76
CA ALA A 229 -6.09 -29.73 6.83
C ALA A 229 -5.85 -31.14 7.43
N SER A 230 -6.23 -31.33 8.69
CA SER A 230 -6.22 -32.58 9.47
C SER A 230 -7.65 -33.02 9.76
#